data_AF-A0A085UVK3-F1
#
_entry.id   AF-A0A085UVK3-F1
#
_cell.length_a   1.000
_cell.length_b   1.000
_cell.length_c   1.000
_cell.angle_alpha   90.00
_cell.angle_beta   90.00
_cell.angle_gamma   90.00
#
_symmetry.space_group_name_H-M   'P 1'
#
loop_
_entity.id
_entity.type
_entity.pdbx_description
1 polymer ?
#
loop_
_entity_poly.entity_id
_entity_poly.type
_entity_poly.pdbx_seq_one_letter_code
_entity_poly.pdbx_strand_id
1 'polypeptide(L)'
;MDNAMTALCPNCGHIPIRVPPTHKCPECGVFSHEWMIYDWESYASSRRQHLKCNILIIIMVVINIVALVTFESSNVFFWMLNVLSIPATISLFLCLNDLRGQAEYEGHHSRAVLPWFAGFSGF
;
A
#
# COMPACT_ATOMS: atom_id res chain seq x y z
N MET A 1 -16.75 -10.00 18.17
CA MET A 1 -17.55 -9.51 17.04
C MET A 1 -16.75 -9.87 15.81
N ASP A 2 -17.25 -10.82 15.03
CA ASP A 2 -16.57 -11.28 13.83
C ASP A 2 -16.60 -10.15 12.82
N ASN A 3 -15.46 -9.45 12.65
CA ASN A 3 -15.28 -8.46 11.59
C ASN A 3 -15.25 -9.22 10.26
N ALA A 4 -16.41 -9.60 9.75
CA ALA A 4 -16.55 -10.20 8.44
C ALA A 4 -16.10 -9.15 7.42
N MET A 5 -14.93 -9.37 6.79
CA MET A 5 -14.43 -8.53 5.72
C MET A 5 -15.53 -8.36 4.67
N THR A 6 -16.05 -7.14 4.56
CA THR A 6 -17.16 -6.82 3.67
C THR A 6 -16.57 -6.54 2.31
N ALA A 7 -16.69 -7.50 1.39
CA ALA A 7 -16.30 -7.33 0.00
C ALA A 7 -17.48 -6.77 -0.80
N LEU A 8 -17.23 -5.81 -1.68
CA LEU A 8 -18.24 -5.15 -2.52
C LEU A 8 -17.92 -5.36 -4.00
N CYS A 9 -18.98 -5.53 -4.78
CA CYS A 9 -18.86 -5.49 -6.23
C CYS A 9 -18.45 -4.07 -6.66
N PRO A 10 -17.35 -3.89 -7.41
CA PRO A 10 -16.89 -2.57 -7.83
C PRO A 10 -17.84 -1.89 -8.81
N ASN A 11 -18.76 -2.63 -9.44
CA ASN A 11 -19.68 -2.09 -10.44
C ASN A 11 -21.01 -1.62 -9.85
N CYS A 12 -21.63 -2.43 -8.98
CA CYS A 12 -22.97 -2.14 -8.44
C CYS A 12 -23.02 -1.96 -6.92
N GLY A 13 -21.89 -2.09 -6.21
CA GLY A 13 -21.83 -1.95 -4.75
C GLY A 13 -22.47 -3.10 -3.98
N HIS A 14 -22.95 -4.15 -4.65
CA HIS A 14 -23.57 -5.30 -3.97
C HIS A 14 -22.59 -5.97 -2.99
N ILE A 15 -23.06 -6.22 -1.77
CA ILE A 15 -22.34 -6.87 -0.67
C ILE A 15 -22.80 -8.33 -0.57
N PRO A 16 -22.07 -9.30 -1.14
CA PRO A 16 -22.40 -10.70 -0.96
C PRO A 16 -21.96 -11.23 0.41
N ILE A 17 -22.65 -12.25 0.91
CA ILE A 17 -22.25 -12.99 2.13
C ILE A 17 -20.88 -13.67 1.95
N ARG A 18 -20.56 -14.11 0.72
CA ARG A 18 -19.25 -14.62 0.30
C ARG A 18 -18.98 -14.24 -1.15
N VAL A 19 -17.74 -13.90 -1.48
CA VAL A 19 -17.33 -13.66 -2.87
C VAL A 19 -17.58 -14.94 -3.68
N PRO A 20 -18.36 -14.89 -4.77
CA PRO A 20 -18.64 -16.07 -5.58
C PRO A 20 -17.35 -16.65 -6.16
N PRO A 21 -17.19 -17.99 -6.20
CA PRO A 21 -15.98 -18.61 -6.77
C PRO A 21 -15.81 -18.30 -8.27
N THR A 22 -16.91 -17.94 -8.94
CA THR A 22 -16.92 -17.48 -10.33
C THR A 22 -16.46 -16.04 -10.51
N HIS A 23 -16.25 -15.30 -9.42
CA HIS A 23 -15.93 -13.86 -9.41
C HIS A 23 -16.95 -12.97 -10.13
N LYS A 24 -18.13 -13.52 -10.49
CA LYS A 24 -19.24 -12.78 -11.07
C LYS A 24 -20.17 -12.28 -9.97
N CYS A 25 -20.52 -11.00 -10.02
CA CYS A 25 -21.52 -10.46 -9.12
C CYS A 25 -22.88 -11.13 -9.35
N PRO A 26 -23.59 -11.60 -8.30
CA PRO A 26 -24.89 -12.23 -8.45
C PRO A 26 -25.98 -11.25 -8.88
N GLU A 27 -25.83 -9.95 -8.62
CA GLU A 27 -26.81 -8.92 -9.01
C GLU A 27 -26.59 -8.37 -10.40
N CYS A 28 -25.39 -7.85 -10.70
CA CYS A 28 -25.13 -7.24 -12.00
C CYS A 28 -24.56 -8.21 -13.05
N GLY A 29 -24.21 -9.45 -12.66
CA GLY A 29 -23.63 -10.46 -13.56
C GLY A 29 -22.20 -10.17 -14.03
N VAL A 30 -21.65 -9.00 -13.71
CA VAL A 30 -20.32 -8.56 -14.14
C VAL A 30 -19.25 -9.35 -13.39
N PHE A 31 -18.28 -9.85 -14.15
CA PHE A 31 -17.07 -10.47 -13.61
C PHE A 31 -16.12 -9.38 -13.08
N SER A 32 -15.66 -9.53 -11.84
CA SER A 32 -14.56 -8.73 -11.30
C SER A 32 -13.50 -9.61 -10.66
N HIS A 33 -12.28 -9.49 -11.14
CA HIS A 33 -11.14 -10.19 -10.56
C HIS A 33 -10.82 -9.67 -9.15
N GLU A 34 -10.98 -8.36 -8.94
CA GLU A 34 -10.72 -7.71 -7.66
C GLU A 34 -12.00 -7.08 -7.11
N TRP A 35 -12.44 -7.56 -5.95
CA TRP A 35 -13.57 -6.99 -5.22
C TRP A 35 -13.04 -5.89 -4.29
N MET A 36 -13.83 -4.84 -4.07
CA MET A 36 -13.45 -3.77 -3.13
C MET A 36 -13.65 -4.25 -1.71
N ILE A 37 -12.64 -4.12 -0.87
CA ILE A 37 -12.70 -4.48 0.54
C ILE A 37 -13.03 -3.21 1.32
N TYR A 38 -14.13 -3.22 2.04
CA TYR A 38 -14.52 -2.11 2.92
C TYR A 38 -14.16 -2.44 4.37
N ASP A 39 -12.86 -2.33 4.65
CA ASP A 39 -12.31 -2.43 6.00
C ASP A 39 -11.33 -1.28 6.22
N TRP A 40 -11.84 -0.17 6.74
CA TRP A 40 -11.05 1.02 7.00
C TRP A 40 -9.97 0.76 8.07
N GLU A 41 -10.28 0.02 9.12
CA GLU A 41 -9.33 -0.20 10.22
C GLU A 41 -8.12 -0.99 9.75
N SER A 42 -8.35 -2.09 9.03
CA SER A 42 -7.27 -2.87 8.44
C SER A 42 -6.49 -2.06 7.40
N TYR A 43 -7.17 -1.32 6.52
CA TYR A 43 -6.51 -0.47 5.52
C TYR A 43 -5.64 0.61 6.16
N ALA A 44 -6.17 1.34 7.15
CA ALA A 44 -5.45 2.37 7.88
C ALA A 44 -4.28 1.79 8.66
N SER A 45 -4.42 0.58 9.23
CA SER A 45 -3.32 -0.11 9.91
C SER A 45 -2.16 -0.42 8.95
N SER A 46 -2.46 -0.92 7.75
CA SER A 46 -1.47 -1.18 6.68
C SER A 46 -0.80 0.12 6.24
N ARG A 47 -1.57 1.18 5.96
CA ARG A 47 -1.03 2.50 5.60
C ARG A 47 -0.13 3.10 6.68
N ARG A 48 -0.48 2.97 7.96
CA ARG A 48 0.38 3.39 9.08
C ARG A 48 1.67 2.57 9.14
N GLN A 49 1.60 1.28 8.86
CA GLN A 49 2.80 0.44 8.81
C GLN A 49 3.71 0.83 7.64
N HIS A 50 3.15 1.08 6.46
CA HIS A 50 3.91 1.59 5.31
C HIS A 50 4.58 2.93 5.61
N LEU A 51 3.86 3.83 6.28
CA LEU A 51 4.40 5.12 6.71
C LEU A 51 5.62 4.94 7.64
N LYS A 52 5.54 4.03 8.62
CA LYS A 52 6.69 3.70 9.48
C LYS A 52 7.88 3.15 8.67
N CYS A 53 7.63 2.21 7.75
CA CYS A 53 8.68 1.65 6.90
C CYS A 53 9.34 2.72 6.02
N ASN A 54 8.55 3.59 5.38
CA ASN A 54 9.07 4.69 4.55
C ASN A 54 9.94 5.65 5.36
N ILE A 55 9.52 6.01 6.59
CA ILE A 55 10.33 6.85 7.49
C ILE A 55 11.67 6.17 7.81
N LEU A 56 11.66 4.88 8.15
CA LEU A 56 12.89 4.15 8.43
C LEU A 56 13.83 4.10 7.22
N ILE A 57 13.30 3.87 6.01
CA ILE A 57 14.08 3.88 4.77
C ILE A 57 14.71 5.26 4.55
N ILE A 58 13.94 6.34 4.72
CA ILE A 58 14.44 7.71 4.57
C ILE A 58 15.56 8.01 5.59
N ILE A 59 15.38 7.63 6.86
CA ILE A 59 16.42 7.79 7.90
C ILE A 59 17.70 7.05 7.50
N MET A 60 17.59 5.81 7.03
CA MET A 60 18.75 5.02 6.59
C MET A 60 19.44 5.63 5.38
N VAL A 61 18.68 6.16 4.41
CA VAL A 61 19.24 6.87 3.25
C VAL A 61 19.98 8.14 3.70
N VAL A 62 19.43 8.92 4.64
CA VAL A 62 20.10 10.11 5.17
C VAL A 62 21.42 9.76 5.84
N ILE A 63 21.43 8.73 6.69
CA ILE A 63 22.67 8.23 7.33
C ILE A 63 23.69 7.79 6.26
N ASN A 64 23.25 7.07 5.22
CA ASN A 64 24.10 6.64 4.12
C ASN A 64 24.72 7.82 3.36
N ILE A 65 23.93 8.86 3.05
CA ILE A 65 24.43 10.09 2.39
C ILE A 65 25.46 10.79 3.28
N VAL A 66 25.18 10.95 4.57
CA VAL A 66 26.11 11.58 5.52
C VAL A 66 27.43 10.80 5.54
N ALA A 67 27.39 9.48 5.67
CA ALA A 67 28.58 8.65 5.65
C ALA A 67 29.36 8.77 4.33
N LEU A 68 28.69 8.70 3.18
CA LEU A 68 29.32 8.83 1.87
C LEU A 68 30.06 10.15 1.71
N VAL A 69 29.44 11.24 2.15
CA VAL A 69 30.04 12.58 2.09
C VAL A 69 31.19 12.71 3.10
N THR A 70 31.02 12.27 4.34
CA THR A 70 32.05 12.35 5.39
C THR A 70 33.30 11.51 5.06
N PHE A 71 33.12 10.37 4.40
CA PHE A 71 34.23 9.48 4.01
C PHE A 71 34.71 9.70 2.56
N GLU A 72 34.21 10.72 1.86
CA GLU A 72 34.55 11.04 0.46
C GLU A 72 34.45 9.80 -0.48
N SER A 73 33.44 8.96 -0.28
CA SER A 73 33.31 7.68 -0.97
C SER A 73 32.69 7.82 -2.36
N SER A 74 33.41 7.35 -3.38
CA SER A 74 32.96 7.25 -4.77
C SER A 74 32.19 5.96 -5.07
N ASN A 75 31.80 5.20 -4.04
CA ASN A 75 31.14 3.91 -4.21
C ASN A 75 29.74 4.07 -4.82
N VAL A 76 29.64 3.75 -6.11
CA VAL A 76 28.43 3.87 -6.94
C VAL A 76 27.24 3.11 -6.35
N PHE A 77 27.47 1.94 -5.72
CA PHE A 77 26.38 1.14 -5.15
C PHE A 77 25.63 1.88 -4.04
N PHE A 78 26.36 2.51 -3.12
CA PHE A 78 25.76 3.29 -2.04
C PHE A 78 25.08 4.56 -2.56
N TRP A 79 25.58 5.16 -3.64
CA TRP A 79 24.89 6.25 -4.33
C TRP A 79 23.57 5.79 -4.96
N MET A 80 23.55 4.59 -5.57
CA MET A 80 22.34 4.00 -6.14
C MET A 80 21.28 3.68 -5.07
N LEU A 81 21.66 3.28 -3.86
CA LEU A 81 20.71 3.06 -2.76
C LEU A 81 19.93 4.34 -2.40
N ASN A 82 20.50 5.52 -2.61
CA ASN A 82 19.79 6.78 -2.35
C ASN A 82 18.60 6.99 -3.29
N VAL A 83 18.54 6.32 -4.45
CA VAL A 83 17.39 6.35 -5.37
C VAL A 83 16.13 5.81 -4.69
N LEU A 84 16.25 4.93 -3.68
CA LEU A 84 15.12 4.42 -2.90
C LEU A 84 14.38 5.50 -2.11
N SER A 85 15.00 6.67 -1.89
CA SER A 85 14.32 7.80 -1.26
C SER A 85 13.14 8.32 -2.09
N ILE A 86 13.19 8.20 -3.42
CA ILE A 86 12.15 8.71 -4.32
C ILE A 86 10.83 7.94 -4.10
N PRO A 87 10.75 6.61 -4.30
CA PRO A 87 9.52 5.86 -4.05
C PRO A 87 9.11 5.88 -2.58
N ALA A 88 10.06 5.90 -1.63
CA ALA A 88 9.74 6.03 -0.20
C ALA A 88 9.03 7.35 0.12
N THR A 89 9.50 8.47 -0.47
CA THR A 89 8.91 9.80 -0.26
C THR A 89 7.54 9.90 -0.91
N ILE A 90 7.37 9.42 -2.15
CA ILE A 90 6.07 9.40 -2.82
C ILE A 90 5.08 8.56 -2.01
N SER A 91 5.48 7.35 -1.59
CA SER A 91 4.65 6.46 -0.80
C SER A 91 4.30 7.07 0.56
N LEU A 92 5.20 7.82 1.19
CA LEU A 92 4.95 8.54 2.44
C LEU A 92 3.80 9.55 2.27
N PHE A 93 3.85 10.38 1.23
CA PHE A 93 2.81 11.38 0.96
C PHE A 93 1.46 10.74 0.63
N LEU A 94 1.44 9.67 -0.17
CA LEU A 94 0.21 8.94 -0.47
C LEU A 94 -0.41 8.34 0.80
N CYS A 95 0.39 7.68 1.65
CA CYS A 95 -0.11 7.13 2.91
C CYS A 95 -0.67 8.21 3.84
N LEU A 96 -0.04 9.39 3.89
CA LEU A 96 -0.53 10.52 4.68
C LEU A 96 -1.86 11.06 4.15
N ASN A 97 -1.99 11.21 2.83
CA ASN A 97 -3.23 11.66 2.20
C ASN A 97 -4.35 10.65 2.43
N ASP A 98 -4.10 9.36 2.20
CA ASP A 98 -5.06 8.28 2.42
C ASP A 98 -5.57 8.28 3.87
N LEU A 99 -4.67 8.41 4.85
CA LEU A 99 -5.03 8.43 6.28
C LEU A 99 -5.83 9.68 6.69
N ARG A 100 -5.66 10.81 5.99
CA ARG A 100 -6.45 12.03 6.20
C ARG A 100 -7.82 11.94 5.54
N GLY A 101 -7.92 11.26 4.40
CA GLY A 101 -9.13 11.09 3.60
C GLY A 101 -10.12 10.05 4.12
N GLN A 102 -10.20 9.79 5.43
CA GLN A 102 -11.12 8.76 5.97
C GLN A 102 -12.58 8.97 5.53
N ALA A 103 -13.02 10.23 5.41
CA ALA A 103 -14.38 10.57 4.99
C ALA A 103 -14.67 10.25 3.51
N GLU A 104 -13.62 10.11 2.69
CA GLU A 104 -13.68 9.84 1.25
C GLU A 104 -13.33 8.38 0.93
N TYR A 105 -13.27 7.52 1.94
CA TYR A 105 -12.88 6.13 1.77
C TYR A 105 -14.00 5.31 1.12
N GLU A 106 -13.79 4.92 -0.14
CA GLU A 106 -14.74 4.13 -0.93
C GLU A 106 -14.49 2.60 -0.86
N GLY A 107 -13.49 2.19 -0.08
CA GLY A 107 -12.96 0.82 -0.09
C GLY A 107 -11.60 0.72 -0.76
N HIS A 108 -10.96 -0.44 -0.67
CA HIS A 108 -9.65 -0.66 -1.29
C HIS A 108 -9.55 -2.01 -2.00
N HIS A 109 -8.70 -2.08 -3.02
CA HIS A 109 -8.32 -3.34 -3.63
C HIS A 109 -7.31 -4.09 -2.75
N SER A 110 -7.31 -5.42 -2.81
CA SER A 110 -6.36 -6.25 -2.05
C SER A 110 -4.88 -5.94 -2.37
N ARG A 111 -4.58 -5.43 -3.57
CA ARG A 111 -3.23 -4.98 -3.94
C ARG A 111 -2.84 -3.63 -3.34
N ALA A 112 -3.82 -2.81 -2.93
CA ALA A 112 -3.54 -1.48 -2.39
C ALA A 112 -2.78 -1.52 -1.06
N VAL A 113 -2.88 -2.64 -0.32
CA VAL A 113 -2.17 -2.86 0.96
C VAL A 113 -0.75 -3.42 0.79
N LEU A 114 -0.29 -3.68 -0.45
CA LEU A 114 1.08 -4.13 -0.69
C LEU A 114 2.06 -2.95 -0.64
N PRO A 115 3.22 -3.07 0.05
CA PRO A 115 4.23 -2.03 0.03
C PRO A 115 4.88 -1.95 -1.36
N TRP A 116 5.35 -0.76 -1.74
CA TRP A 116 6.00 -0.54 -3.04
C TRP A 116 7.26 -1.42 -3.23
N PHE A 117 7.87 -1.85 -2.13
CA PHE A 117 9.02 -2.73 -2.12
C PHE A 117 8.69 -4.23 -2.13
N ALA A 118 7.41 -4.62 -2.08
CA ALA A 118 7.01 -6.03 -2.21
C ALA A 118 7.41 -6.63 -3.58
N GLY A 119 7.52 -5.81 -4.62
CA GLY A 119 7.99 -6.26 -5.93
C GLY A 119 9.46 -6.70 -5.96
N PHE A 120 10.27 -6.32 -4.96
CA PHE A 120 11.68 -6.72 -4.89
C PHE A 120 11.90 -8.09 -4.25
N SER A 121 10.90 -8.65 -3.55
CA SER A 121 11.07 -9.91 -2.84
C SER A 121 10.93 -11.17 -3.71
N GLY A 122 10.54 -11.06 -4.99
CA GLY A 122 10.62 -12.18 -5.94
C GLY A 122 9.89 -13.47 -5.54
N PHE A 123 8.86 -13.38 -4.69
CA PHE A 123 7.99 -14.48 -4.27
C PHE A 123 6.54 -14.11 -4.54
#